data_AF-A0A7R9SS89-F1
#
_entry.id   AF-A0A7R9SS89-F1
#
_cell.length_a   1.000
_cell.length_b   1.000
_cell.length_c   1.000
_cell.angle_alpha   90.00
_cell.angle_beta   90.00
_cell.angle_gamma   90.00
#
_symmetry.space_group_name_H-M   'P 1'
#
loop_
_entity.id
_entity.type
_entity.pdbx_description
1 polymer ?
#
loop_
_entity_poly.entity_id
_entity_poly.type
_entity_poly.pdbx_seq_one_letter_code
_entity_poly.pdbx_strand_id
1 'polypeptide(L)' 'TIMKKNGVILLLIVCNICLPCFAGDPACTMPVATGSCKDRSLMYYYEPNLKGCLPFYYTGCGGNENQFETNEQCTKKCQD' A
#
# COMPACT_ATOMS: atom_id res chain seq x y z
N THR A 1 -12.96 24.58 -1.90
CA THR A 1 -13.74 24.25 -3.11
C THR A 1 -14.75 23.16 -2.77
N ILE A 2 -16.03 23.39 -3.07
CA ILE A 2 -17.17 22.54 -2.68
C ILE A 2 -17.26 21.36 -3.66
N MET A 3 -17.11 20.11 -3.21
CA MET A 3 -17.44 18.94 -4.03
C MET A 3 -18.78 18.36 -3.55
N LYS A 4 -19.84 18.52 -4.34
CA LYS A 4 -21.16 17.94 -4.06
C LYS A 4 -21.17 16.47 -4.48
N LYS A 5 -21.42 15.54 -3.56
CA LYS A 5 -21.95 14.22 -3.88
C LYS A 5 -23.15 13.94 -2.97
N ASN A 6 -24.32 13.81 -3.58
CA ASN A 6 -25.57 13.33 -2.95
C ASN A 6 -26.08 14.12 -1.74
N GLY A 7 -26.28 15.44 -1.89
CA GLY A 7 -27.21 16.22 -1.07
C GLY A 7 -26.86 16.46 0.41
N VAL A 8 -25.74 15.93 0.91
CA VAL A 8 -25.27 16.17 2.28
C VAL A 8 -24.33 17.37 2.28
N ILE A 9 -24.64 18.39 3.09
CA ILE A 9 -23.75 19.52 3.34
C ILE A 9 -22.68 19.05 4.33
N LEU A 10 -21.54 18.60 3.80
CA LEU A 10 -20.38 18.23 4.62
C LEU A 10 -19.65 19.51 5.05
N LEU A 11 -19.87 19.94 6.30
CA LEU A 11 -19.07 20.98 6.94
C LEU A 11 -17.61 20.49 7.02
N LEU A 12 -16.71 21.29 6.45
CA LEU A 12 -15.28 21.02 6.38
C LEU A 12 -14.64 21.11 7.79
N ILE A 13 -14.82 20.08 8.65
CA ILE A 13 -13.84 19.73 9.69
C ILE A 13 -12.69 18.99 8.99
N VAL A 14 -11.90 19.71 8.20
CA VAL A 14 -10.72 19.15 7.54
C VAL A 14 -9.50 19.48 8.40
N CYS A 15 -8.70 18.45 8.66
CA CYS A 15 -7.38 18.52 9.31
C CYS A 15 -7.37 18.58 10.85
N ASN A 16 -8.10 17.69 11.53
CA ASN A 16 -7.69 17.20 12.88
C ASN A 16 -8.26 15.80 13.23
N ILE A 17 -9.10 15.20 12.39
CA ILE A 17 -9.67 13.86 12.64
C ILE A 17 -9.25 12.83 11.55
N CYS A 18 -8.58 13.28 10.47
CA CYS A 18 -8.24 12.46 9.30
C CYS A 18 -6.74 12.36 8.99
N LEU A 19 -5.86 12.69 9.95
CA LEU A 19 -4.41 12.50 9.79
C LEU A 19 -3.97 11.07 9.39
N PRO A 20 -4.65 9.95 9.76
CA PRO A 20 -4.26 8.64 9.25
C PRO A 20 -4.89 8.30 7.89
N CYS A 21 -5.78 9.13 7.35
CA CYS A 21 -6.50 8.83 6.10
C CYS A 21 -5.83 9.41 4.84
N PHE A 22 -4.87 10.33 4.99
CA PHE A 22 -4.10 10.89 3.86
C PHE A 22 -2.78 10.16 3.61
N ALA A 23 -2.30 9.35 4.55
CA ALA A 23 -1.21 8.42 4.28
C ALA A 23 -1.80 7.24 3.49
N GLY A 24 -1.27 6.98 2.30
CA GLY A 24 -1.69 5.79 1.54
C GLY A 24 -1.44 4.52 2.35
N ASP A 25 -2.17 3.45 2.04
CA ASP A 25 -2.00 2.16 2.70
C ASP A 25 -0.51 1.76 2.68
N PRO A 26 0.14 1.49 3.81
CA PRO A 26 1.57 1.17 3.83
C PRO A 26 1.90 -0.08 3.01
N ALA A 27 0.95 -1.03 2.91
CA ALA A 27 1.08 -2.19 2.03
C ALA A 27 1.18 -1.82 0.54
N CYS A 28 0.81 -0.59 0.17
CA CYS A 28 0.81 -0.07 -1.20
C CYS A 28 1.73 1.15 -1.39
N THR A 29 2.43 1.59 -0.35
CA THR A 29 3.25 2.81 -0.41
C THR A 29 4.64 2.65 0.16
N MET A 30 4.87 1.68 1.05
CA MET A 30 6.22 1.40 1.55
C MET A 30 7.12 0.86 0.42
N PRO A 31 8.43 1.15 0.44
CA PRO A 31 9.37 0.54 -0.48
C PRO A 31 9.50 -0.97 -0.20
N VAL A 32 10.00 -1.73 -1.17
CA VAL A 32 10.30 -3.15 -0.97
C VAL A 32 11.35 -3.35 0.14
N ALA A 33 11.13 -4.32 1.03
CA ALA A 33 12.07 -4.67 2.10
C ALA A 33 12.55 -6.12 1.94
N THR A 34 13.74 -6.30 1.37
CA THR A 34 14.37 -7.61 1.15
C THR A 34 14.76 -8.30 2.46
N GLY A 35 15.18 -7.51 3.46
CA GLY A 35 15.73 -8.03 4.71
C GLY A 35 17.21 -8.44 4.64
N SER A 36 17.71 -9.02 5.72
CA SER A 36 19.12 -9.41 5.89
C SER A 36 19.34 -10.86 6.33
N CYS A 37 18.30 -11.69 6.28
CA CYS A 37 18.39 -13.11 6.60
C CYS A 37 18.92 -13.92 5.40
N LYS A 38 18.88 -15.27 5.48
CA LYS A 38 19.50 -16.17 4.48
C LYS A 38 18.52 -16.97 3.65
N ASP A 39 17.22 -16.86 3.93
CA ASP A 39 16.20 -17.55 3.15
C ASP A 39 15.99 -16.85 1.81
N ARG A 40 15.23 -17.48 0.92
CA ARG A 40 14.92 -16.89 -0.38
C ARG A 40 13.52 -17.31 -0.81
N SER A 41 12.55 -16.45 -0.52
CA SER A 41 11.16 -16.66 -0.88
C SER A 41 10.74 -15.67 -1.95
N LEU A 42 10.13 -16.16 -3.03
CA LEU A 42 9.51 -15.29 -4.04
C LEU A 42 8.26 -14.66 -3.43
N MET A 43 8.21 -13.33 -3.44
CA MET A 43 7.10 -12.52 -2.97
C MET A 43 6.77 -11.45 -4.00
N TYR A 44 5.67 -10.73 -3.82
CA TYR A 44 5.23 -9.61 -4.66
C TYR A 44 5.15 -8.33 -3.83
N TYR A 45 5.47 -7.20 -4.43
CA TYR A 45 5.29 -5.87 -3.84
C TYR A 45 4.62 -4.95 -4.87
N TYR A 46 3.92 -3.92 -4.39
CA TYR A 46 3.31 -2.91 -5.24
C TYR A 46 4.31 -1.79 -5.55
N GLU A 47 4.46 -1.48 -6.84
CA GLU A 47 5.25 -0.37 -7.37
C GLU A 47 4.31 0.75 -7.82
N PRO A 48 4.19 1.85 -7.04
CA PRO A 48 3.21 2.90 -7.32
C PRO A 48 3.48 3.65 -8.63
N ASN A 49 4.74 3.75 -9.06
CA ASN A 49 5.06 4.45 -10.32
C ASN A 49 4.58 3.68 -11.55
N LEU A 50 4.58 2.35 -11.46
CA LEU A 50 4.08 1.47 -12.52
C LEU A 50 2.61 1.11 -12.34
N LYS A 51 2.02 1.49 -11.20
CA LYS A 51 0.69 1.05 -10.76
C LYS A 51 0.54 -0.46 -10.88
N GLY A 52 1.56 -1.21 -10.46
CA GLY A 52 1.71 -2.62 -10.78
C GLY A 52 2.37 -3.41 -9.66
N CYS A 53 2.04 -4.69 -9.56
CA CYS A 53 2.68 -5.61 -8.61
C CYS A 53 3.86 -6.33 -9.28
N LEU A 54 5.04 -6.23 -8.69
CA LEU A 54 6.29 -6.81 -9.19
C LEU A 54 6.83 -7.89 -8.23
N PRO A 55 7.45 -8.96 -8.76
CA PRO A 55 8.08 -9.98 -7.92
C PRO A 55 9.41 -9.47 -7.32
N PHE A 56 9.74 -9.95 -6.12
CA PHE A 56 11.05 -9.79 -5.48
C PHE A 56 11.39 -10.99 -4.60
N TYR A 57 12.64 -11.08 -4.13
CA TYR A 57 13.06 -12.11 -3.18
C TYR A 57 13.13 -11.55 -1.76
N TYR A 58 12.39 -12.17 -0.84
CA TYR A 58 12.45 -11.89 0.59
C TYR A 58 13.37 -12.87 1.30
N THR A 59 14.16 -12.36 2.25
CA THR A 59 15.21 -13.14 2.95
C THR A 59 14.75 -13.87 4.20
N GLY A 60 13.48 -13.73 4.60
CA GLY A 60 12.90 -14.41 5.76
C GLY A 60 12.78 -13.56 7.03
N CYS A 61 13.47 -12.42 7.11
CA CYS A 61 13.29 -11.43 8.20
C CYS A 61 13.43 -10.00 7.71
N GLY A 62 13.00 -9.00 8.48
CA GLY A 62 13.20 -7.58 8.16
C GLY A 62 12.38 -7.08 6.98
N GLY A 63 11.25 -7.72 6.68
CA GLY A 63 10.27 -7.27 5.69
C GLY A 63 9.39 -6.14 6.22
N ASN A 64 8.42 -5.73 5.41
CA ASN A 64 7.40 -4.74 5.78
C ASN A 64 6.03 -5.11 5.18
N GLU A 65 5.07 -4.19 5.25
CA GLU A 65 3.69 -4.44 4.83
C GLU A 65 3.53 -4.55 3.30
N ASN A 66 4.45 -4.01 2.50
CA ASN A 66 4.43 -4.11 1.04
C ASN A 66 5.08 -5.43 0.57
N GLN A 67 4.47 -6.54 1.01
CA GLN A 67 4.90 -7.90 0.69
C GLN A 67 3.70 -8.85 0.66
N PHE A 68 3.49 -9.53 -0.46
CA PHE A 68 2.37 -10.43 -0.72
C PHE A 68 2.88 -11.77 -1.27
N GLU A 69 2.18 -12.86 -0.96
CA GLU A 69 2.57 -14.20 -1.43
C GLU A 69 2.27 -14.39 -2.93
N THR A 70 1.26 -13.69 -3.44
CA THR A 70 0.81 -13.78 -4.84
C THR A 70 0.58 -12.42 -5.47
N ASN A 71 0.70 -12.37 -6.79
CA ASN A 71 0.37 -11.17 -7.58
C ASN A 71 -1.09 -10.74 -7.37
N GLU A 72 -2.02 -11.69 -7.31
CA GLU A 72 -3.46 -11.43 -7.13
C GLU A 72 -3.74 -10.75 -5.78
N GLN A 73 -3.13 -11.21 -4.69
CA GLN A 73 -3.26 -10.57 -3.37
C GLN A 73 -2.77 -9.12 -3.40
N CYS A 74 -1.63 -8.86 -4.04
CA CYS A 74 -1.07 -7.52 -4.18
C CYS A 74 -2.00 -6.62 -5.01
N THR A 75 -2.44 -7.09 -6.18
CA THR A 75 -3.33 -6.34 -7.09
C THR A 75 -4.64 -5.99 -6.39
N LYS A 76 -5.29 -6.98 -5.75
CA LYS A 76 -6.53 -6.77 -5.00
C LYS A 76 -6.37 -5.78 -3.84
N LYS A 77 -5.19 -5.70 -3.24
CA LYS A 77 -4.94 -4.78 -2.12
C LYS A 77 -4.67 -3.35 -2.58
N CYS A 78 -4.01 -3.17 -3.72
CA CYS A 78 -3.38 -1.89 -4.07
C CYS A 78 -3.84 -1.25 -5.40
N GLN A 79 -4.61 -1.96 -6.22
CA GLN A 79 -5.10 -1.46 -7.51
C GLN A 79 -6.60 -1.13 -7.55
N ASP A 80 -7.33 -1.34 -6.44
CA ASP A 80 -8.76 -0.99 -6.30
C ASP A 80 -9.00 0.49 -5.96
#